data_AF-A0A9W8AIN1-F1
#
_entry.id   AF-A0A9W8AIN1-F1
#
_cell.length_a   1.000
_cell.length_b   1.000
_cell.length_c   1.000
_cell.angle_alpha   90.00
_cell.angle_beta   90.00
_cell.angle_gamma   90.00
#
_symmetry.space_group_name_H-M   'P 1'
#
loop_
_entity.id
_entity.type
_entity.pdbx_description
1 polymer ?
#
loop_
_entity_poly.entity_id
_entity_poly.type
_entity_poly.pdbx_seq_one_letter_code
_entity_poly.pdbx_strand_id
1 'polypeptide(L)'
;MAEVAEWFASAGFSDYTEAVQENHITGEVLFQLDDNNLKDLGIQSVGKRVILLKAIRKLKEDSILKALASRHPDVQLETLTL
;
A
#
# COMPACT_ATOMS: atom_id res chain seq x y z
N MET A 1 -13.20 -2.86 0.27
CA MET A 1 -12.50 -3.81 1.17
C MET A 1 -11.88 -4.96 0.38
N ALA A 2 -12.63 -5.61 -0.53
CA ALA A 2 -12.08 -6.66 -1.41
C ALA A 2 -10.79 -6.24 -2.14
N GLU A 3 -10.75 -5.05 -2.74
CA GLU A 3 -9.55 -4.52 -3.42
C GLU A 3 -8.32 -4.41 -2.50
N VAL A 4 -8.50 -3.98 -1.24
CA VAL A 4 -7.39 -3.87 -0.28
C VAL A 4 -6.92 -5.26 0.14
N ALA A 5 -7.84 -6.19 0.35
CA ALA A 5 -7.51 -7.59 0.64
C ALA A 5 -6.75 -8.25 -0.52
N GLU A 6 -7.19 -8.04 -1.76
CA GLU A 6 -6.49 -8.49 -2.97
C GLU A 6 -5.10 -7.86 -3.07
N TRP A 7 -4.98 -6.56 -2.76
CA TRP A 7 -3.68 -5.91 -2.71
C TRP A 7 -2.75 -6.54 -1.66
N PHE A 8 -3.24 -6.81 -0.45
CA PHE A 8 -2.49 -7.55 0.58
C PHE A 8 -2.01 -8.91 0.07
N ALA A 9 -2.89 -9.68 -0.57
CA ALA A 9 -2.52 -10.96 -1.17
C ALA A 9 -1.42 -10.80 -2.23
N SER A 10 -1.56 -9.83 -3.13
CA SER A 10 -0.57 -9.53 -4.18
C SER A 10 0.78 -9.06 -3.63
N ALA A 11 0.79 -8.44 -2.45
CA ALA A 11 1.98 -7.98 -1.73
C ALA A 11 2.66 -9.10 -0.92
N GLY A 12 2.12 -10.33 -0.92
CA GLY A 12 2.66 -11.48 -0.17
C GLY A 12 2.10 -11.61 1.26
N PHE A 13 0.97 -10.98 1.55
CA PHE A 13 0.31 -10.97 2.85
C PHE A 13 -1.09 -11.60 2.79
N SER A 14 -1.26 -12.66 2.00
CA SER A 14 -2.55 -13.36 1.83
C SER A 14 -3.15 -13.87 3.14
N ASP A 15 -2.31 -14.25 4.10
CA ASP A 15 -2.78 -14.76 5.40
C ASP A 15 -3.52 -13.71 6.24
N TYR A 16 -3.45 -12.43 5.86
CA TYR A 16 -4.05 -11.31 6.59
C TYR A 16 -5.26 -10.71 5.87
N THR A 17 -5.72 -11.28 4.75
CA THR A 17 -6.85 -10.73 3.99
C THR A 17 -8.16 -10.71 4.77
N GLU A 18 -8.40 -11.72 5.60
CA GLU A 18 -9.59 -11.78 6.47
C GLU A 18 -9.55 -10.65 7.51
N ALA A 19 -8.43 -10.49 8.23
CA ALA A 19 -8.25 -9.41 9.20
C ALA A 19 -8.43 -8.02 8.56
N VAL A 20 -7.95 -7.82 7.33
CA VAL A 20 -8.16 -6.58 6.55
C VAL A 20 -9.65 -6.31 6.30
N GLN A 21 -10.43 -7.34 6.00
CA GLN A 21 -11.86 -7.23 5.76
C GLN A 21 -12.64 -6.99 7.06
N GLU A 22 -12.37 -7.77 8.11
CA GLU A 22 -13.04 -7.67 9.41
C GLU A 22 -12.80 -6.31 10.09
N ASN A 23 -11.59 -5.77 9.96
CA ASN A 23 -11.22 -4.47 10.51
C ASN A 23 -11.55 -3.31 9.56
N HIS A 24 -12.28 -3.56 8.47
CA HIS A 24 -12.76 -2.55 7.53
C HIS A 24 -11.64 -1.65 6.97
N ILE A 25 -10.48 -2.24 6.65
CA ILE A 25 -9.36 -1.48 6.12
C ILE A 25 -9.68 -1.05 4.67
N THR A 26 -9.96 0.24 4.50
CA THR A 26 -10.19 0.88 3.21
C THR A 26 -8.87 1.41 2.63
N GLY A 27 -8.88 1.86 1.36
CA GLY A 27 -7.68 2.48 0.75
C GLY A 27 -7.20 3.73 1.50
N GLU A 28 -8.11 4.50 2.11
CA GLU A 28 -7.76 5.66 2.94
C GLU A 28 -7.10 5.23 4.26
N VAL A 29 -7.64 4.21 4.93
CA VAL A 29 -7.08 3.66 6.17
C VAL A 29 -5.74 2.97 5.91
N LEU A 30 -5.60 2.29 4.77
CA LEU A 30 -4.36 1.62 4.35
C LEU A 30 -3.16 2.57 4.41
N PHE A 31 -3.31 3.79 3.90
CA PHE A 31 -2.24 4.78 3.88
C PHE A 31 -1.93 5.40 5.25
N GLN A 32 -2.74 5.10 6.26
CA GLN A 32 -2.57 5.56 7.65
C GLN A 32 -2.03 4.46 8.58
N LEU A 33 -1.95 3.21 8.12
CA LEU A 33 -1.46 2.10 8.95
C LEU A 33 -0.05 2.35 9.47
N ASP A 34 0.14 2.11 10.76
CA ASP A 34 1.42 2.17 11.45
C ASP A 34 1.83 0.81 12.07
N ASP A 35 2.97 0.79 12.77
CA ASP A 35 3.48 -0.43 13.41
C ASP A 35 2.49 -1.05 14.41
N ASN A 36 1.69 -0.23 15.11
CA ASN A 36 0.73 -0.72 16.09
C ASN A 36 -0.52 -1.26 15.43
N ASN A 37 -1.07 -0.56 14.42
CA ASN A 37 -2.21 -1.07 13.67
C ASN A 37 -1.90 -2.42 13.03
N LEU A 38 -0.69 -2.59 12.48
CA LEU A 38 -0.29 -3.88 11.91
C LEU A 38 -0.15 -4.99 12.96
N LYS A 39 0.21 -4.68 14.22
CA LYS A 39 0.16 -5.67 15.32
C LYS A 39 -1.27 -6.04 15.66
N ASP A 40 -2.18 -5.07 15.69
CA ASP A 40 -3.60 -5.29 15.97
C ASP A 40 -4.25 -6.17 14.87
N LEU A 41 -3.77 -6.05 13.62
CA LEU A 41 -4.11 -6.96 12.51
C LEU A 41 -3.42 -8.34 12.58
N GLY A 42 -2.67 -8.64 13.64
CA GLY A 42 -2.01 -9.93 13.85
C GLY A 42 -0.63 -10.08 13.21
N ILE A 43 -0.04 -9.03 12.63
CA ILE A 43 1.29 -9.08 11.99
C ILE A 43 2.39 -8.87 13.05
N GLN A 44 2.68 -9.92 13.82
CA GLN A 44 3.61 -9.83 14.96
C GLN A 44 5.09 -9.73 14.59
N SER A 45 5.49 -10.24 13.41
CA SER A 45 6.89 -10.16 12.96
C SER A 45 7.26 -8.73 12.54
N VAL A 46 8.27 -8.16 13.21
CA VAL A 46 8.81 -6.83 12.89
C VAL A 46 9.23 -6.74 11.41
N GLY A 47 9.91 -7.77 10.90
CA GLY A 47 10.35 -7.80 9.49
C GLY A 47 9.18 -7.74 8.51
N LYS A 48 8.11 -8.52 8.77
CA LYS A 48 6.88 -8.49 7.95
C LYS A 48 6.24 -7.10 7.97
N ARG A 49 6.14 -6.45 9.13
CA ARG A 49 5.58 -5.09 9.24
C ARG A 49 6.40 -4.05 8.48
N VAL A 50 7.74 -4.08 8.61
CA VAL A 50 8.62 -3.17 7.88
C VAL A 50 8.46 -3.33 6.36
N ILE A 51 8.38 -4.57 5.88
CA ILE A 51 8.16 -4.87 4.45
C ILE A 51 6.81 -4.32 3.99
N LEU A 52 5.73 -4.55 4.74
CA LEU A 52 4.40 -4.08 4.39
C LEU A 52 4.31 -2.55 4.37
N LEU A 53 4.83 -1.87 5.40
CA LEU A 53 4.85 -0.40 5.44
C LEU A 53 5.63 0.19 4.27
N LYS A 54 6.72 -0.45 3.84
CA LYS A 54 7.45 -0.04 2.63
C LYS A 54 6.61 -0.22 1.37
N ALA A 55 5.88 -1.33 1.25
CA ALA A 55 4.98 -1.57 0.11
C ALA A 55 3.83 -0.54 0.06
N ILE A 56 3.23 -0.20 1.20
CA ILE A 56 2.18 0.84 1.31
C ILE A 56 2.71 2.20 0.84
N ARG A 57 3.92 2.59 1.28
CA ARG A 57 4.55 3.86 0.85
C ARG A 57 4.75 3.90 -0.66
N LYS A 58 5.28 2.81 -1.24
CA LYS A 58 5.46 2.71 -2.69
C LYS A 58 4.12 2.79 -3.45
N LEU A 59 3.08 2.09 -2.97
CA LEU A 59 1.75 2.18 -3.57
C LEU A 59 1.23 3.62 -3.61
N LYS A 60 1.45 4.38 -2.53
CA LYS A 60 1.05 5.79 -2.44
C LYS A 60 1.79 6.65 -3.47
N GLU A 61 3.11 6.48 -3.59
CA GLU A 61 3.94 7.15 -4.59
C GLU A 61 3.47 6.84 -6.02
N ASP A 62 3.29 5.56 -6.35
CA ASP A 62 2.82 5.12 -7.68
C ASP A 62 1.44 5.68 -8.01
N SER A 63 0.55 5.79 -7.02
CA SER A 63 -0.79 6.37 -7.17
C SER A 63 -0.74 7.87 -7.47
N ILE A 64 0.15 8.60 -6.80
CA ILE A 64 0.37 10.03 -7.06
C ILE A 64 0.95 10.22 -8.47
N LEU A 65 1.96 9.44 -8.84
CA LEU A 65 2.59 9.51 -10.16
C LEU A 65 1.59 9.23 -11.28
N LYS A 66 0.75 8.20 -11.14
CA LYS A 66 -0.33 7.90 -12.08
C LYS A 66 -1.33 9.05 -12.17
N ALA A 67 -1.73 9.63 -11.04
CA ALA A 67 -2.67 10.74 -11.03
C ALA A 67 -2.11 12.00 -11.70
N LEU A 68 -0.80 12.25 -11.58
CA LEU A 68 -0.12 13.35 -12.25
C LEU A 68 0.02 13.11 -13.76
N ALA A 69 0.42 11.90 -14.16
CA ALA A 69 0.56 11.52 -15.57
C ALA A 69 -0.79 11.63 -16.32
N SER A 70 -1.89 11.20 -15.69
CA SER A 70 -3.24 11.32 -16.27
C SER A 70 -3.72 12.76 -16.42
N ARG A 71 -3.14 13.71 -15.67
CA ARG A 71 -3.50 15.15 -15.73
C ARG A 71 -2.69 15.92 -16.77
N HIS A 72 -1.51 15.40 -17.14
CA HIS A 72 -0.63 16.02 -18.13
C HIS A 72 -0.08 14.94 -19.09
N PRO A 73 -0.90 14.46 -20.04
CA PRO A 73 -0.50 13.40 -20.97
C PRO A 73 0.68 13.78 -21.88
N ASP A 74 0.99 15.08 -22.01
CA ASP A 74 2.06 15.61 -22.86
C ASP A 74 3.41 15.81 -22.15
N VAL A 75 3.56 15.47 -20.86
CA VAL A 75 4.87 15.59 -20.17
C VAL A 75 5.78 14.44 -20.60
N GLN A 76 6.60 14.71 -21.62
CA GLN A 76 7.76 13.90 -21.97
C GLN A 76 8.72 13.94 -20.77
N LEU A 77 8.90 12.80 -20.10
CA LEU A 77 9.93 12.59 -19.09
C LEU A 77 11.31 12.57 -19.79
N GLU A 78 11.74 13.71 -20.32
CA GLU A 78 13.12 13.91 -20.73
C GLU A 78 13.97 14.23 -19.49
N THR A 79 14.76 13.22 -19.11
CA THR A 79 16.07 13.31 -18.46
C THR A 79 16.18 14.07 -17.13
N LEU A 80 16.27 13.29 -16.04
CA LEU A 80 17.25 13.59 -15.00
C LEU A 80 18.32 12.50 -15.03
N THR A 81 19.20 12.62 -16.03
CA THR A 81 20.55 12.08 -15.96
C THR A 81 21.42 13.17 -15.34
N LEU A 82 21.89 12.94 -14.12
CA LEU A 82 23.10 13.54 -13.57
C LEU A 82 23.94 12.41 -12.98
#